data_AF-A0AAD5SM91-F1
#
_entry.id   AF-A0AAD5SM91-F1
#
_cell.length_a   1.000
_cell.length_b   1.000
_cell.length_c   1.000
_cell.angle_alpha   90.00
_cell.angle_beta   90.00
_cell.angle_gamma   90.00
#
_symmetry.space_group_name_H-M   'P 1'
#
loop_
_entity.id
_entity.type
_entity.pdbx_description
1 polymer ?
#
loop_
_entity_poly.entity_id
_entity_poly.type
_entity_poly.pdbx_seq_one_letter_code
_entity_poly.pdbx_strand_id
1 'polypeptide(L)'
;MQLQTAVEAVSLHEVPHVLPQPHENPPQALMDRVLATFPASEKDALYRLDMFLRERGKGYNANRDFPAKNGTAKLSPYFTLGLLSPRVALVKALALNAGKYDSGSDGIVTWISELCWRDFYRNILIEFPQVSKNKPFKLETDLVSWTTDPQNALFQKWCAGTTGYPIVDAGMRQLLQEGWMHNRVRMITASFLTKDLGVDWRLGERHFMRNLVDGDLASNNGGWQWAASTGTDSQPYFRIFNPSLQSERFDPDGAYIRKYVPELAGVKGKEIHDPKHRNKIGYAAQIVDHKVASKAFLEVFKKGIGK
;
A
#
# COMPACT_ATOMS: atom_id res chain seq x y z
N MET A 1 -31.42 45.05 7.67
CA MET A 1 -30.50 44.15 6.95
C MET A 1 -30.53 42.80 7.65
N GLN A 2 -31.48 41.94 7.28
CA GLN A 2 -31.65 40.60 7.87
C GLN A 2 -30.75 39.63 7.11
N LEU A 3 -29.76 39.06 7.78
CA LEU A 3 -28.99 37.92 7.29
C LEU A 3 -29.86 36.66 7.46
N GLN A 4 -30.46 36.21 6.36
CA GLN A 4 -31.01 34.85 6.28
C GLN A 4 -29.84 33.86 6.15
N THR A 5 -29.52 33.15 7.23
CA THR A 5 -28.75 31.91 7.17
C THR A 5 -29.59 30.85 6.49
N ALA A 6 -29.33 30.58 5.21
CA ALA A 6 -29.77 29.38 4.54
C ALA A 6 -29.01 28.19 5.12
N VAL A 7 -29.63 27.47 6.05
CA VAL A 7 -29.22 26.10 6.38
C VAL A 7 -29.81 25.23 5.28
N GLU A 8 -29.03 24.98 4.22
CA GLU A 8 -29.37 23.92 3.29
C GLU A 8 -29.37 22.60 4.08
N ALA A 9 -30.55 22.01 4.23
CA ALA A 9 -30.69 20.70 4.81
C ALA A 9 -29.85 19.72 3.99
N VAL A 10 -28.81 19.15 4.61
CA VAL A 10 -28.07 18.03 4.04
C VAL A 10 -29.09 16.91 3.81
N SER A 11 -29.52 16.75 2.56
CA SER A 11 -30.31 15.59 2.15
C SER A 11 -29.46 14.35 2.45
N LEU A 12 -29.80 13.65 3.52
CA LEU A 12 -29.24 12.34 3.83
C LEU A 12 -29.62 11.45 2.66
N HIS A 13 -28.70 11.26 1.71
CA HIS A 13 -28.86 10.27 0.67
C HIS A 13 -29.23 8.95 1.33
N GLU A 14 -30.29 8.31 0.84
CA GLU A 14 -30.72 6.99 1.31
C GLU A 14 -29.50 6.08 1.34
N VAL A 15 -29.07 5.72 2.55
CA VAL A 15 -28.05 4.70 2.73
C VAL A 15 -28.65 3.43 2.16
N PRO A 16 -28.01 2.76 1.17
CA PRO A 16 -28.55 1.54 0.60
C PRO A 16 -28.95 0.58 1.72
N HIS A 17 -30.25 0.30 1.83
CA HIS A 17 -30.80 -0.56 2.88
C HIS A 17 -30.32 -2.01 2.78
N VAL A 18 -29.72 -2.37 1.63
CA VAL A 18 -29.07 -3.64 1.40
C VAL A 18 -27.57 -3.44 1.57
N LEU A 19 -27.05 -3.91 2.70
CA LEU A 19 -25.61 -4.07 2.85
C LEU A 19 -25.10 -4.99 1.72
N PRO A 20 -23.98 -4.67 1.07
CA PRO A 20 -23.39 -5.56 0.09
C PRO A 20 -23.18 -6.94 0.74
N GLN A 21 -23.46 -7.99 -0.02
CA GLN A 21 -23.22 -9.36 0.45
C GLN A 21 -21.79 -9.46 0.96
N PRO A 22 -21.57 -10.04 2.16
CA PRO A 22 -20.23 -10.25 2.66
C PRO A 22 -19.43 -11.02 1.61
N HIS A 23 -18.18 -10.61 1.44
CA HIS A 23 -17.26 -11.35 0.59
C HIS A 23 -17.10 -12.77 1.17
N GLU A 24 -16.81 -13.73 0.30
CA GLU A 24 -16.45 -15.07 0.76
C GLU A 24 -15.30 -14.97 1.77
N ASN A 25 -15.40 -15.74 2.86
CA ASN A 25 -14.34 -15.79 3.85
C ASN A 25 -13.03 -16.22 3.17
N PRO A 26 -11.88 -15.66 3.58
CA PRO A 26 -10.61 -16.12 3.08
C PRO A 26 -10.41 -17.62 3.39
N PRO A 27 -9.61 -18.35 2.60
CA PRO A 27 -9.32 -19.75 2.88
C PRO A 27 -8.83 -19.96 4.31
N GLN A 28 -9.31 -21.01 5.00
CA GLN A 28 -8.96 -21.28 6.40
C GLN A 28 -7.43 -21.28 6.63
N ALA A 29 -6.67 -21.86 5.70
CA ALA A 29 -5.21 -21.89 5.76
C ALA A 29 -4.56 -20.49 5.77
N LEU A 30 -5.18 -19.49 5.11
CA LEU A 30 -4.73 -18.10 5.20
C LEU A 30 -5.05 -17.52 6.57
N MET A 31 -6.27 -17.74 7.08
CA MET A 31 -6.67 -17.28 8.41
C MET A 31 -5.73 -17.83 9.50
N ASP A 32 -5.42 -19.12 9.46
CA ASP A 32 -4.52 -19.76 10.43
C ASP A 32 -3.11 -19.16 10.38
N ARG A 33 -2.56 -18.92 9.18
CA ARG A 33 -1.24 -18.27 9.01
C ARG A 33 -1.26 -16.82 9.52
N VAL A 34 -2.34 -16.09 9.25
CA VAL A 34 -2.50 -14.71 9.70
C VAL A 34 -2.56 -14.67 11.23
N LEU A 35 -3.35 -15.53 11.88
CA LEU A 35 -3.44 -15.60 13.33
C LEU A 35 -2.14 -16.07 13.98
N ALA A 36 -1.40 -16.98 13.34
CA ALA A 36 -0.06 -17.36 13.80
C ALA A 36 0.95 -16.21 13.70
N THR A 37 0.84 -15.37 12.67
CA THR A 37 1.75 -14.23 12.44
C THR A 37 1.37 -13.01 13.27
N PHE A 38 0.06 -12.78 13.44
CA PHE A 38 -0.57 -11.67 14.13
C PHE A 38 -1.62 -12.19 15.13
N PRO A 39 -1.19 -12.75 16.27
CA PRO A 39 -2.12 -13.18 17.30
C PRO A 39 -3.01 -12.01 17.75
N ALA A 40 -4.32 -12.21 17.78
CA ALA A 40 -5.30 -11.14 17.99
C ALA A 40 -5.45 -10.79 19.50
N SER A 41 -4.35 -10.45 20.17
CA SER A 41 -4.35 -10.07 21.58
C SER A 41 -3.59 -8.75 21.83
N GLU A 42 -4.05 -7.97 22.81
CA GLU A 42 -3.35 -6.76 23.27
C GLU A 42 -1.96 -7.09 23.81
N LYS A 43 -1.81 -8.22 24.52
CA LYS A 43 -0.54 -8.69 25.07
C LYS A 43 0.50 -8.90 23.97
N ASP A 44 0.12 -9.56 22.89
CA ASP A 44 1.01 -9.80 21.74
C ASP A 44 1.34 -8.50 20.99
N ALA A 45 0.38 -7.56 20.93
CA ALA A 45 0.59 -6.23 20.37
C ALA A 45 1.68 -5.46 21.13
N LEU A 46 1.56 -5.42 22.47
CA LEU A 46 2.50 -4.74 23.36
C LEU A 46 3.88 -5.41 23.33
N TYR A 47 3.93 -6.74 23.38
CA TYR A 47 5.18 -7.47 23.27
C TYR A 47 5.90 -7.16 21.96
N ARG A 48 5.18 -7.19 20.83
CA ARG A 48 5.75 -6.85 19.52
C ARG A 48 6.26 -5.42 19.45
N LEU A 49 5.53 -4.47 20.03
CA LEU A 49 5.97 -3.08 20.13
C LEU A 49 7.27 -2.96 20.93
N ASP A 50 7.34 -3.57 22.11
CA ASP A 50 8.52 -3.48 22.98
C ASP A 50 9.74 -4.13 22.33
N MET A 51 9.57 -5.29 21.71
CA MET A 51 10.64 -5.97 20.97
C MET A 51 11.11 -5.14 19.76
N PHE A 52 10.18 -4.58 18.97
CA PHE A 52 10.53 -3.70 17.86
C PHE A 52 11.34 -2.50 18.34
N LEU A 53 10.84 -1.77 19.34
CA LEU A 53 11.47 -0.55 19.83
C LEU A 53 12.86 -0.82 20.42
N ARG A 54 13.03 -1.92 21.17
CA ARG A 54 14.30 -2.32 21.79
C ARG A 54 15.34 -2.73 20.76
N GLU A 55 14.97 -3.54 19.78
CA GLU A 55 15.94 -4.22 18.91
C GLU A 55 16.14 -3.54 17.55
N ARG A 56 15.08 -2.89 17.02
CA ARG A 56 15.05 -2.45 15.62
C ARG A 56 14.68 -0.98 15.46
N GLY A 57 14.05 -0.37 16.46
CA GLY A 57 13.56 1.02 16.40
C GLY A 57 14.63 2.03 16.02
N LYS A 58 15.82 1.96 16.63
CA LYS A 58 16.95 2.87 16.30
C LYS A 58 17.43 2.73 14.85
N GLY A 59 17.39 1.51 14.32
CA GLY A 59 17.77 1.20 12.94
C GLY A 59 16.63 1.33 11.93
N TYR A 60 15.44 1.80 12.33
CA TYR A 60 14.25 1.80 11.49
C TYR A 60 14.47 2.59 10.19
N ASN A 61 15.01 3.81 10.26
CA ASN A 61 15.20 4.64 9.06
C ASN A 61 16.08 3.96 8.00
N ALA A 62 17.18 3.34 8.44
CA ALA A 62 18.11 2.65 7.55
C ALA A 62 17.56 1.33 6.97
N ASN A 63 16.51 0.74 7.55
CA ASN A 63 16.06 -0.60 7.20
C ASN A 63 14.61 -0.71 6.71
N ARG A 64 13.76 0.30 6.94
CA ARG A 64 12.32 0.32 6.60
C ARG A 64 12.01 0.14 5.12
N ASP A 65 12.99 0.40 4.26
CA ASP A 65 12.82 0.38 2.80
C ASP A 65 13.10 -0.98 2.15
N PHE A 66 13.76 -1.91 2.85
CA PHE A 66 14.19 -3.19 2.29
C PHE A 66 13.22 -4.32 2.67
N PRO A 67 12.34 -4.78 1.75
CA PRO A 67 11.31 -5.76 2.09
C PRO A 67 11.84 -7.15 2.47
N ALA A 68 13.07 -7.49 2.08
CA ALA A 68 13.75 -8.71 2.53
C ALA A 68 14.15 -8.65 4.02
N LYS A 69 14.35 -7.44 4.56
CA LYS A 69 14.74 -7.25 5.96
C LYS A 69 13.51 -7.24 6.85
N ASN A 70 13.66 -7.80 8.05
CA ASN A 70 12.69 -7.59 9.12
C ASN A 70 12.89 -6.19 9.75
N GLY A 71 12.72 -5.12 8.97
CA GLY A 71 13.04 -3.75 9.39
C GLY A 71 11.88 -3.01 10.08
N THR A 72 10.63 -3.45 9.90
CA THR A 72 9.44 -2.71 10.35
C THR A 72 8.77 -3.34 11.56
N ALA A 73 7.96 -2.56 12.28
CA ALA A 73 7.31 -3.02 13.51
C ALA A 73 6.27 -4.13 13.28
N LYS A 74 5.67 -4.19 12.08
CA LYS A 74 4.54 -5.09 11.75
C LYS A 74 3.40 -4.97 12.77
N LEU A 75 3.08 -3.74 13.16
CA LEU A 75 2.05 -3.40 14.15
C LEU A 75 0.73 -2.91 13.54
N SER A 76 0.68 -2.70 12.22
CA SER A 76 -0.47 -2.13 11.53
C SER A 76 -1.80 -2.85 11.81
N PRO A 77 -1.88 -4.20 11.90
CA PRO A 77 -3.16 -4.86 12.20
C PRO A 77 -3.67 -4.53 13.61
N TYR A 78 -2.77 -4.44 14.59
CA TYR A 78 -3.13 -4.12 15.98
C TYR A 78 -3.61 -2.68 16.13
N PHE A 79 -3.06 -1.74 15.36
CA PHE A 79 -3.56 -0.36 15.33
C PHE A 79 -4.94 -0.27 14.65
N THR A 80 -5.16 -1.03 13.58
CA THR A 80 -6.44 -1.07 12.85
C THR A 80 -7.55 -1.65 13.73
N LEU A 81 -7.27 -2.75 14.44
CA LEU A 81 -8.22 -3.42 15.33
C LEU A 81 -8.41 -2.73 16.70
N GLY A 82 -7.60 -1.71 17.02
CA GLY A 82 -7.64 -1.05 18.32
C GLY A 82 -7.03 -1.86 19.46
N LEU A 83 -6.34 -2.97 19.16
CA LEU A 83 -5.60 -3.79 20.13
C LEU A 83 -4.34 -3.08 20.67
N LEU A 84 -3.88 -2.04 19.98
CA LEU A 84 -2.79 -1.18 20.44
C LEU A 84 -3.16 0.29 20.21
N SER A 85 -3.08 1.10 21.26
CA SER A 85 -3.27 2.54 21.13
C SER A 85 -2.04 3.21 20.49
N PRO A 86 -2.21 4.09 19.48
CA PRO A 86 -1.09 4.89 18.94
C PRO A 86 -0.45 5.80 20.00
N ARG A 87 -1.20 6.22 21.03
CA ARG A 87 -0.67 7.01 22.16
C ARG A 87 0.29 6.21 23.02
N VAL A 88 -0.03 4.93 23.29
CA VAL A 88 0.87 4.02 24.02
C VAL A 88 2.15 3.78 23.23
N ALA A 89 2.02 3.55 21.91
CA ALA A 89 3.14 3.42 20.99
C ALA A 89 4.06 4.66 20.99
N LEU A 90 3.47 5.86 20.91
CA LEU A 90 4.19 7.12 20.96
C LEU A 90 4.92 7.32 22.29
N VAL A 91 4.25 7.13 23.42
CA VAL A 91 4.86 7.30 24.76
C VAL A 91 6.06 6.36 24.94
N LYS A 92 5.94 5.09 24.53
CA LYS A 92 7.05 4.12 24.59
C LYS A 92 8.21 4.51 23.68
N ALA A 93 7.95 5.02 22.48
CA ALA A 93 9.01 5.53 21.60
C ALA A 93 9.69 6.78 22.15
N LEU A 94 8.93 7.74 22.68
CA LEU A 94 9.46 8.95 23.29
C LEU A 94 10.32 8.64 24.52
N ALA A 95 9.95 7.65 25.33
CA ALA A 95 10.77 7.20 26.45
C ALA A 95 12.16 6.74 26.00
N LEU A 96 12.26 6.08 24.84
CA LEU A 96 13.55 5.67 24.25
C LEU A 96 14.27 6.80 23.48
N ASN A 97 13.58 7.92 23.24
CA ASN A 97 14.11 9.08 22.52
C ASN A 97 14.25 10.32 23.42
N ALA A 98 14.34 10.13 24.75
CA ALA A 98 14.46 11.21 25.74
C ALA A 98 13.37 12.30 25.62
N GLY A 99 12.14 11.90 25.28
CA GLY A 99 11.00 12.81 25.11
C GLY A 99 11.02 13.64 23.82
N LYS A 100 12.00 13.44 22.93
CA LYS A 100 12.14 14.21 21.69
C LYS A 100 11.29 13.62 20.57
N TYR A 101 10.58 14.47 19.85
CA TYR A 101 9.70 14.06 18.75
C TYR A 101 10.43 14.00 17.41
N ASP A 102 11.27 14.99 17.14
CA ASP A 102 11.85 15.30 15.83
C ASP A 102 13.40 15.28 15.82
N SER A 103 14.01 14.94 16.95
CA SER A 103 15.46 14.91 17.14
C SER A 103 15.88 13.71 18.00
N GLY A 104 17.18 13.41 18.05
CA GLY A 104 17.70 12.24 18.75
C GLY A 104 17.94 11.06 17.81
N SER A 105 17.37 9.90 18.11
CA SER A 105 17.54 8.71 17.29
C SER A 105 16.76 8.83 15.97
N ASP A 106 17.47 8.97 14.87
CA ASP A 106 16.91 9.07 13.51
C ASP A 106 15.87 7.97 13.20
N GLY A 107 16.14 6.71 13.57
CA GLY A 107 15.15 5.63 13.40
C GLY A 107 13.87 5.79 14.21
N ILE A 108 13.95 6.27 15.46
CA ILE A 108 12.77 6.48 16.31
C ILE A 108 11.96 7.68 15.83
N VAL A 109 12.63 8.79 15.50
CA VAL A 109 12.00 9.97 14.89
C VAL A 109 11.26 9.59 13.61
N THR A 110 11.93 8.83 12.73
CA THR A 110 11.31 8.32 11.50
C THR A 110 10.10 7.44 11.81
N TRP A 111 10.17 6.55 12.80
CA TRP A 111 9.04 5.70 13.16
C TRP A 111 7.87 6.49 13.76
N ILE A 112 8.15 7.52 14.58
CA ILE A 112 7.13 8.45 15.09
C ILE A 112 6.44 9.16 13.92
N SER A 113 7.19 9.61 12.90
CA SER A 113 6.62 10.23 11.70
C SER A 113 5.64 9.30 10.96
N GLU A 114 5.87 7.98 10.95
CA GLU A 114 4.91 7.03 10.37
C GLU A 114 3.61 6.92 11.18
N LEU A 115 3.65 7.11 12.51
CA LEU A 115 2.44 7.27 13.32
C LEU A 115 1.71 8.57 12.95
N CYS A 116 2.43 9.65 12.67
CA CYS A 116 1.84 10.90 12.18
C CYS A 116 1.18 10.72 10.81
N TRP A 117 1.74 9.92 9.90
CA TRP A 117 1.10 9.61 8.62
C TRP A 117 -0.25 8.90 8.78
N ARG A 118 -0.37 7.98 9.74
CA ARG A 118 -1.65 7.34 10.08
C ARG A 118 -2.69 8.39 10.50
N ASP A 119 -2.31 9.30 11.39
CA ASP A 119 -3.23 10.33 11.91
C ASP A 119 -3.54 11.38 10.83
N PHE A 120 -2.57 11.73 9.99
CA PHE A 120 -2.77 12.59 8.84
C PHE A 120 -3.86 12.04 7.91
N TYR A 121 -3.76 10.78 7.49
CA TYR A 121 -4.78 10.20 6.62
C TYR A 121 -6.17 10.12 7.27
N ARG A 122 -6.24 9.90 8.59
CA ARG A 122 -7.50 9.94 9.34
C ARG A 122 -8.09 11.36 9.36
N ASN A 123 -7.27 12.38 9.57
CA ASN A 123 -7.70 13.76 9.50
C ASN A 123 -8.20 14.13 8.10
N ILE A 124 -7.52 13.67 7.04
CA ILE A 124 -7.99 13.88 5.66
C ILE A 124 -9.35 13.25 5.43
N LEU A 125 -9.60 12.05 5.94
CA LEU A 125 -10.90 11.39 5.82
C LEU A 125 -12.03 12.17 6.53
N ILE A 126 -11.72 12.77 7.69
CA ILE A 126 -12.67 13.57 8.50
C ILE A 126 -12.97 14.91 7.81
N GLU A 127 -11.93 15.64 7.41
CA GLU A 127 -12.03 16.98 6.84
C GLU A 127 -12.54 16.95 5.39
N PHE A 128 -12.29 15.86 4.66
CA PHE A 128 -12.67 15.69 3.26
C PHE A 128 -13.45 14.40 3.03
N PRO A 129 -14.70 14.28 3.53
CA PRO A 129 -15.48 13.04 3.47
C PRO A 129 -15.76 12.51 2.05
N GLN A 130 -15.55 13.31 0.99
CA GLN A 130 -15.64 12.82 -0.38
C GLN A 130 -14.63 11.70 -0.67
N VAL A 131 -13.47 11.70 0.00
CA VAL A 131 -12.43 10.67 -0.22
C VAL A 131 -12.87 9.27 0.23
N SER A 132 -13.84 9.18 1.14
CA SER A 132 -14.50 7.91 1.52
C SER A 132 -15.66 7.51 0.59
N LYS A 133 -15.99 8.32 -0.40
CA LYS A 133 -17.13 8.13 -1.32
C LYS A 133 -16.67 7.82 -2.75
N ASN A 134 -15.53 7.13 -2.87
CA ASN A 134 -14.88 6.81 -4.15
C ASN A 134 -14.52 8.05 -5.00
N LYS A 135 -14.37 9.24 -4.39
CA LYS A 135 -13.89 10.43 -5.10
C LYS A 135 -12.41 10.68 -4.82
N PRO A 136 -11.63 11.16 -5.81
CA PRO A 136 -10.27 11.59 -5.55
C PRO A 136 -10.28 12.89 -4.72
N PHE A 137 -9.19 13.17 -4.02
CA PHE A 137 -9.00 14.44 -3.32
C PHE A 137 -8.90 15.59 -4.32
N LYS A 138 -8.10 15.40 -5.38
CA LYS A 138 -7.97 16.32 -6.52
C LYS A 138 -9.06 16.01 -7.54
N LEU A 139 -10.19 16.72 -7.46
CA LEU A 139 -11.40 16.43 -8.24
C LEU A 139 -11.19 16.42 -9.75
N GLU A 140 -10.26 17.23 -10.27
CA GLU A 140 -9.91 17.25 -11.69
C GLU A 140 -9.37 15.90 -12.19
N THR A 141 -8.81 15.06 -11.31
CA THR A 141 -8.30 13.74 -11.67
C THR A 141 -9.38 12.69 -11.86
N ASP A 142 -10.65 13.00 -11.50
CA ASP A 142 -11.80 12.13 -11.76
C ASP A 142 -12.12 12.03 -13.27
N LEU A 143 -11.58 12.96 -14.08
CA LEU A 143 -11.71 13.00 -15.53
C LEU A 143 -10.66 12.17 -16.28
N VAL A 144 -9.66 11.61 -15.57
CA VAL A 144 -8.66 10.72 -16.18
C VAL A 144 -9.35 9.44 -16.63
N SER A 145 -9.10 9.05 -17.89
CA SER A 145 -9.74 7.88 -18.51
C SER A 145 -9.02 6.58 -18.09
N TRP A 146 -9.47 5.99 -16.98
CA TRP A 146 -8.93 4.73 -16.45
C TRP A 146 -9.60 3.49 -17.06
N THR A 147 -8.90 2.37 -17.03
CA THR A 147 -9.53 1.04 -17.17
C THR A 147 -10.28 0.70 -15.87
N THR A 148 -11.59 0.52 -15.95
CA THR A 148 -12.48 0.31 -14.78
C THR A 148 -13.10 -1.08 -14.70
N ASP A 149 -12.90 -1.93 -15.72
CA ASP A 149 -13.45 -3.28 -15.76
C ASP A 149 -12.69 -4.22 -14.79
N PRO A 150 -13.36 -4.76 -13.75
CA PRO A 150 -12.73 -5.73 -12.86
C PRO A 150 -12.40 -7.06 -13.54
N GLN A 151 -12.94 -7.36 -14.73
CA GLN A 151 -12.59 -8.55 -15.51
C GLN A 151 -11.42 -8.31 -16.48
N ASN A 152 -10.86 -7.10 -16.50
CA ASN A 152 -9.72 -6.80 -17.35
C ASN A 152 -8.54 -7.75 -17.08
N ALA A 153 -8.00 -8.33 -18.16
CA ALA A 153 -6.96 -9.35 -18.06
C ALA A 153 -5.66 -8.86 -17.40
N LEU A 154 -5.28 -7.58 -17.59
CA LEU A 154 -4.09 -7.02 -16.94
C LEU A 154 -4.30 -6.85 -15.44
N PHE A 155 -5.48 -6.39 -15.03
CA PHE A 155 -5.85 -6.31 -13.61
C PHE A 155 -5.87 -7.69 -12.95
N GLN A 156 -6.41 -8.71 -13.63
CA GLN A 156 -6.42 -10.08 -13.11
C GLN A 156 -5.00 -10.64 -12.93
N LYS A 157 -4.10 -10.40 -13.88
CA LYS A 157 -2.68 -10.79 -13.75
C LYS A 157 -1.95 -10.05 -12.62
N TRP A 158 -2.31 -8.78 -12.39
CA TRP A 158 -1.82 -8.03 -11.23
C TRP A 158 -2.32 -8.63 -9.92
N CYS A 159 -3.64 -8.87 -9.79
CA CYS A 159 -4.23 -9.52 -8.62
C CYS A 159 -3.55 -10.87 -8.30
N ALA A 160 -3.24 -11.67 -9.32
CA ALA A 160 -2.64 -12.99 -9.17
C ALA A 160 -1.11 -12.99 -8.96
N GLY A 161 -0.42 -11.86 -9.14
CA GLY A 161 1.05 -11.81 -9.11
C GLY A 161 1.69 -12.62 -10.24
N THR A 162 1.18 -12.44 -11.47
CA THR A 162 1.69 -13.04 -12.72
C THR A 162 1.89 -12.00 -13.82
N THR A 163 2.40 -10.83 -13.44
CA THR A 163 2.65 -9.68 -14.33
C THR A 163 3.94 -9.82 -15.13
N GLY A 164 4.83 -10.70 -14.72
CA GLY A 164 6.18 -10.78 -15.26
C GLY A 164 7.09 -9.65 -14.74
N TYR A 165 6.71 -8.93 -13.68
CA TYR A 165 7.61 -8.02 -12.99
C TYR A 165 7.93 -8.61 -11.61
N PRO A 166 9.14 -9.16 -11.38
CA PRO A 166 9.44 -9.97 -10.19
C PRO A 166 9.08 -9.33 -8.85
N ILE A 167 9.35 -8.03 -8.67
CA ILE A 167 9.03 -7.32 -7.42
C ILE A 167 7.52 -7.09 -7.24
N VAL A 168 6.79 -6.89 -8.33
CA VAL A 168 5.32 -6.72 -8.31
C VAL A 168 4.69 -8.06 -7.98
N ASP A 169 5.12 -9.12 -8.65
CA ASP A 169 4.62 -10.48 -8.45
C ASP A 169 4.91 -10.98 -7.03
N ALA A 170 6.13 -10.74 -6.52
CA ALA A 170 6.49 -11.06 -5.14
C ALA A 170 5.60 -10.32 -4.13
N GLY A 171 5.29 -9.05 -4.38
CA GLY A 171 4.37 -8.25 -3.56
C GLY A 171 2.97 -8.83 -3.51
N MET A 172 2.38 -9.07 -4.68
CA MET A 172 1.01 -9.59 -4.78
C MET A 172 0.90 -10.99 -4.20
N ARG A 173 1.93 -11.84 -4.38
CA ARG A 173 2.00 -13.15 -3.73
C ARG A 173 2.19 -13.05 -2.21
N GLN A 174 2.97 -12.09 -1.72
CA GLN A 174 3.06 -11.83 -0.27
C GLN A 174 1.68 -11.48 0.30
N LEU A 175 0.95 -10.56 -0.36
CA LEU A 175 -0.39 -10.15 0.06
C LEU A 175 -1.32 -11.36 0.18
N LEU A 176 -1.38 -12.22 -0.84
CA LEU A 176 -2.25 -13.40 -0.84
C LEU A 176 -1.82 -14.49 0.15
N GLN A 177 -0.52 -14.62 0.43
CA GLN A 177 0.00 -15.67 1.33
C GLN A 177 -0.05 -15.27 2.80
N GLU A 178 0.23 -14.01 3.12
CA GLU A 178 0.42 -13.50 4.48
C GLU A 178 -0.68 -12.52 4.93
N GLY A 179 -1.56 -12.08 4.03
CA GLY A 179 -2.54 -11.03 4.32
C GLY A 179 -1.91 -9.66 4.62
N TRP A 180 -0.61 -9.49 4.37
CA TRP A 180 0.13 -8.29 4.70
C TRP A 180 1.20 -8.06 3.64
N MET A 181 1.40 -6.83 3.20
CA MET A 181 2.45 -6.48 2.22
C MET A 181 3.36 -5.39 2.78
N HIS A 182 4.66 -5.49 2.51
CA HIS A 182 5.63 -4.46 2.91
C HIS A 182 5.33 -3.10 2.26
N ASN A 183 5.43 -1.99 3.01
CA ASN A 183 5.01 -0.66 2.53
C ASN A 183 5.69 -0.23 1.22
N ARG A 184 7.02 -0.41 1.13
CA ARG A 184 7.76 -0.15 -0.12
C ARG A 184 7.16 -0.89 -1.32
N VAL A 185 6.72 -2.13 -1.11
CA VAL A 185 6.17 -2.97 -2.16
C VAL A 185 4.72 -2.57 -2.48
N ARG A 186 3.92 -2.16 -1.48
CA ARG A 186 2.60 -1.53 -1.71
C ARG A 186 2.71 -0.33 -2.65
N MET A 187 3.69 0.53 -2.44
CA MET A 187 3.94 1.69 -3.31
C MET A 187 4.29 1.26 -4.75
N ILE A 188 5.15 0.24 -4.90
CA ILE A 188 5.56 -0.28 -6.21
C ILE A 188 4.38 -0.90 -6.95
N THR A 189 3.62 -1.78 -6.29
CA THR A 189 2.47 -2.48 -6.91
C THR A 189 1.34 -1.52 -7.25
N ALA A 190 1.09 -0.49 -6.41
CA ALA A 190 0.08 0.53 -6.68
C ALA A 190 0.49 1.47 -7.82
N SER A 191 1.78 1.87 -7.88
CA SER A 191 2.30 2.62 -9.03
C SER A 191 2.21 1.80 -10.31
N PHE A 192 2.53 0.51 -10.27
CA PHE A 192 2.45 -0.37 -11.44
C PHE A 192 0.99 -0.48 -11.94
N LEU A 193 0.04 -0.75 -11.03
CA LEU A 193 -1.37 -0.86 -11.42
C LEU A 193 -1.88 0.42 -12.11
N THR A 194 -1.58 1.58 -11.53
CA THR A 194 -2.12 2.86 -11.99
C THR A 194 -1.36 3.43 -13.18
N LYS A 195 -0.03 3.35 -13.19
CA LYS A 195 0.82 4.05 -14.15
C LYS A 195 1.43 3.16 -15.24
N ASP A 196 1.50 1.84 -15.02
CA ASP A 196 1.92 0.89 -16.06
C ASP A 196 0.72 0.20 -16.71
N LEU A 197 -0.34 -0.12 -15.95
CA LEU A 197 -1.51 -0.79 -16.50
C LEU A 197 -2.65 0.16 -16.86
N GLY A 198 -2.60 1.43 -16.42
CA GLY A 198 -3.67 2.40 -16.65
C GLY A 198 -5.01 1.99 -16.01
N VAL A 199 -4.97 1.19 -14.95
CA VAL A 199 -6.15 0.69 -14.24
C VAL A 199 -6.53 1.67 -13.13
N ASP A 200 -7.85 1.84 -12.93
CA ASP A 200 -8.38 2.70 -11.87
C ASP A 200 -7.88 2.23 -10.49
N TRP A 201 -7.31 3.16 -9.74
CA TRP A 201 -6.78 2.93 -8.40
C TRP A 201 -7.82 2.36 -7.43
N ARG A 202 -9.11 2.63 -7.65
CA ARG A 202 -10.22 2.09 -6.82
C ARG A 202 -10.36 0.58 -6.92
N LEU A 203 -9.99 -0.01 -8.06
CA LEU A 203 -9.97 -1.48 -8.19
C LEU A 203 -8.86 -2.08 -7.33
N GLY A 204 -7.70 -1.44 -7.33
CA GLY A 204 -6.57 -1.78 -6.46
C GLY A 204 -6.89 -1.58 -4.98
N GLU A 205 -7.50 -0.46 -4.62
CA GLU A 205 -7.94 -0.13 -3.26
C GLU A 205 -8.85 -1.23 -2.70
N ARG A 206 -9.84 -1.65 -3.49
CA ARG A 206 -10.76 -2.72 -3.13
C ARG A 206 -10.05 -4.07 -3.01
N HIS A 207 -9.13 -4.39 -3.92
CA HIS A 207 -8.35 -5.62 -3.86
C HIS A 207 -7.48 -5.67 -2.59
N PHE A 208 -6.83 -4.55 -2.24
CA PHE A 208 -6.06 -4.42 -1.01
C PHE A 208 -6.96 -4.60 0.22
N MET A 209 -8.10 -3.90 0.28
CA MET A 209 -9.01 -4.00 1.43
C MET A 209 -9.55 -5.42 1.66
N ARG A 210 -9.72 -6.21 0.59
CA ARG A 210 -10.15 -7.61 0.67
C ARG A 210 -9.08 -8.56 1.21
N ASN A 211 -7.80 -8.22 1.07
CA ASN A 211 -6.70 -9.15 1.37
C ASN A 211 -5.81 -8.68 2.54
N LEU A 212 -5.87 -7.41 2.93
CA LEU A 212 -5.05 -6.86 4.00
C LEU A 212 -5.67 -7.11 5.37
N VAL A 213 -4.92 -7.81 6.23
CA VAL A 213 -5.22 -7.93 7.67
C VAL A 213 -5.11 -6.59 8.39
N ASP A 214 -4.40 -5.62 7.81
CA ASP A 214 -4.35 -4.24 8.29
C ASP A 214 -5.21 -3.25 7.47
N GLY A 215 -6.23 -3.75 6.76
CA GLY A 215 -7.17 -2.95 5.98
C GLY A 215 -7.82 -1.83 6.81
N ASP A 216 -7.36 -0.60 6.62
CA ASP A 216 -7.87 0.63 7.25
C ASP A 216 -8.24 1.61 6.14
N LEU A 217 -9.49 2.10 6.11
CA LEU A 217 -9.98 2.93 5.01
C LEU A 217 -9.11 4.17 4.79
N ALA A 218 -8.80 4.91 5.85
CA ALA A 218 -8.02 6.15 5.76
C ALA A 218 -6.62 5.89 5.16
N SER A 219 -5.90 4.93 5.74
CA SER A 219 -4.51 4.62 5.32
C SER A 219 -4.47 3.97 3.94
N ASN A 220 -5.41 3.08 3.63
CA ASN A 220 -5.49 2.42 2.33
C ASN A 220 -5.86 3.43 1.23
N ASN A 221 -6.92 4.21 1.42
CA ASN A 221 -7.35 5.24 0.48
C ASN A 221 -6.24 6.27 0.24
N GLY A 222 -5.63 6.76 1.32
CA GLY A 222 -4.51 7.70 1.27
C GLY A 222 -3.31 7.17 0.47
N GLY A 223 -2.91 5.92 0.70
CA GLY A 223 -1.82 5.28 -0.03
C GLY A 223 -2.12 5.09 -1.53
N TRP A 224 -3.34 4.69 -1.87
CA TRP A 224 -3.77 4.55 -3.27
C TRP A 224 -3.83 5.89 -4.00
N GLN A 225 -4.41 6.91 -3.36
CA GLN A 225 -4.46 8.25 -3.93
C GLN A 225 -3.07 8.91 -4.04
N TRP A 226 -2.15 8.60 -3.12
CA TRP A 226 -0.75 9.01 -3.20
C TRP A 226 -0.06 8.42 -4.43
N ALA A 227 -0.24 7.11 -4.67
CA ALA A 227 0.37 6.43 -5.81
C ALA A 227 -0.25 6.88 -7.15
N ALA A 228 -1.58 7.03 -7.20
CA ALA A 228 -2.34 7.44 -8.37
C ALA A 228 -2.18 8.94 -8.72
N SER A 229 -1.52 9.72 -7.87
CA SER A 229 -1.34 11.18 -8.06
C SER A 229 -2.65 11.98 -7.95
N THR A 230 -3.66 11.39 -7.30
CA THR A 230 -5.02 11.94 -7.14
C THR A 230 -5.28 12.49 -5.73
N GLY A 231 -4.38 12.20 -4.78
CA GLY A 231 -4.51 12.54 -3.36
C GLY A 231 -3.93 13.89 -2.95
N THR A 232 -4.15 14.23 -1.68
CA THR A 232 -3.40 15.27 -0.96
C THR A 232 -1.92 14.88 -0.82
N ASP A 233 -1.02 15.83 -1.03
CA ASP A 233 0.45 15.62 -1.06
C ASP A 233 0.90 14.36 -1.84
N SER A 234 0.16 14.05 -2.91
CA SER A 234 0.43 12.88 -3.73
C SER A 234 1.65 13.09 -4.62
N GLN A 235 2.30 11.99 -5.01
CA GLN A 235 3.40 12.06 -5.97
C GLN A 235 2.98 12.82 -7.23
N PRO A 236 3.84 13.66 -7.81
CA PRO A 236 3.55 14.24 -9.11
C PRO A 236 3.26 13.14 -10.14
N TYR A 237 2.26 13.33 -11.00
CA TYR A 237 1.83 12.29 -11.95
C TYR A 237 2.98 11.81 -12.83
N PHE A 238 3.88 12.70 -13.23
CA PHE A 238 5.06 12.38 -14.04
C PHE A 238 6.15 11.58 -13.32
N ARG A 239 6.06 11.38 -12.00
CA ARG A 239 6.94 10.47 -11.26
C ARG A 239 6.38 9.04 -11.32
N ILE A 240 6.87 8.27 -12.29
CA ILE A 240 6.47 6.88 -12.53
C ILE A 240 7.59 5.98 -12.01
N PHE A 241 7.25 4.99 -11.18
CA PHE A 241 8.23 4.04 -10.68
C PHE A 241 8.56 3.03 -11.78
N ASN A 242 9.83 2.92 -12.14
CA ASN A 242 10.30 1.78 -12.91
C ASN A 242 10.41 0.56 -11.97
N PRO A 243 9.62 -0.51 -12.15
CA PRO A 243 9.60 -1.62 -11.21
C PRO A 243 10.96 -2.31 -11.08
N SER A 244 11.70 -2.48 -12.17
CA SER A 244 13.03 -3.12 -12.16
C SER A 244 14.05 -2.26 -11.40
N LEU A 245 14.06 -0.94 -11.58
CA LEU A 245 14.95 -0.05 -10.82
C LEU A 245 14.59 0.02 -9.33
N GLN A 246 13.29 -0.01 -8.99
CA GLN A 246 12.86 -0.13 -7.59
C GLN A 246 13.30 -1.47 -6.99
N SER A 247 13.16 -2.55 -7.76
CA SER A 247 13.57 -3.90 -7.41
C SER A 247 15.06 -3.97 -7.07
N GLU A 248 15.92 -3.51 -7.98
CA GLU A 248 17.38 -3.46 -7.77
C GLU A 248 17.78 -2.62 -6.56
N ARG A 249 17.08 -1.50 -6.32
CA ARG A 249 17.42 -0.58 -5.23
C ARG A 249 17.03 -1.13 -3.85
N PHE A 250 15.86 -1.75 -3.74
CA PHE A 250 15.26 -2.11 -2.45
C PHE A 250 15.36 -3.59 -2.12
N ASP A 251 15.62 -4.45 -3.09
CA ASP A 251 15.90 -5.88 -2.89
C ASP A 251 17.18 -6.29 -3.63
N PRO A 252 18.35 -5.67 -3.39
CA PRO A 252 19.53 -5.79 -4.27
C PRO A 252 20.02 -7.23 -4.53
N ASP A 253 19.79 -8.15 -3.60
CA ASP A 253 20.17 -9.57 -3.73
C ASP A 253 19.03 -10.46 -4.28
N GLY A 254 17.84 -9.88 -4.46
CA GLY A 254 16.62 -10.58 -4.86
C GLY A 254 16.04 -11.48 -3.78
N ALA A 255 16.43 -11.30 -2.51
CA ALA A 255 16.05 -12.20 -1.42
C ALA A 255 14.53 -12.19 -1.16
N TYR A 256 13.90 -11.01 -1.26
CA TYR A 256 12.45 -10.88 -1.16
C TYR A 256 11.76 -11.56 -2.34
N ILE A 257 12.25 -11.34 -3.56
CA ILE A 257 11.69 -11.98 -4.77
C ILE A 257 11.75 -13.50 -4.67
N ARG A 258 12.92 -14.07 -4.31
CA ARG A 258 13.07 -15.54 -4.19
C ARG A 258 12.13 -16.16 -3.18
N LYS A 259 11.82 -15.43 -2.10
CA LYS A 259 10.90 -15.91 -1.07
C LYS A 259 9.49 -16.13 -1.62
N TYR A 260 8.98 -15.21 -2.43
CA TYR A 260 7.57 -15.23 -2.86
C TYR A 260 7.38 -15.69 -4.32
N VAL A 261 8.44 -15.72 -5.12
CA VAL A 261 8.46 -16.18 -6.51
C VAL A 261 9.42 -17.37 -6.62
N PRO A 262 9.03 -18.57 -6.12
CA PRO A 262 9.93 -19.72 -6.00
C PRO A 262 10.51 -20.20 -7.33
N GLU A 263 9.81 -20.00 -8.45
CA GLU A 263 10.32 -20.30 -9.79
C GLU A 263 11.56 -19.46 -10.16
N LEU A 264 11.79 -18.32 -9.48
CA LEU A 264 12.98 -17.49 -9.65
C LEU A 264 14.08 -17.77 -8.60
N ALA A 265 13.90 -18.75 -7.71
CA ALA A 265 14.85 -19.07 -6.63
C ALA A 265 16.29 -19.28 -7.14
N GLY A 266 16.46 -19.94 -8.30
CA GLY A 266 17.76 -20.24 -8.90
C GLY A 266 18.40 -19.12 -9.73
N VAL A 267 17.70 -18.02 -10.00
CA VAL A 267 18.17 -16.96 -10.92
C VAL A 267 19.20 -16.06 -10.22
N LYS A 268 20.49 -16.16 -10.54
CA LYS A 268 21.56 -15.43 -9.83
C LYS A 268 21.76 -14.00 -10.35
N GLY A 269 22.32 -13.14 -9.48
CA GLY A 269 22.72 -11.79 -9.83
C GLY A 269 21.53 -10.90 -10.24
N LYS A 270 21.81 -9.88 -11.05
CA LYS A 270 20.83 -8.85 -11.44
C LYS A 270 19.66 -9.37 -12.28
N GLU A 271 19.77 -10.56 -12.87
CA GLU A 271 18.69 -11.16 -13.65
C GLU A 271 17.45 -11.50 -12.80
N ILE A 272 17.57 -11.53 -11.47
CA ILE A 272 16.41 -11.70 -10.58
C ILE A 272 15.39 -10.56 -10.71
N HIS A 273 15.83 -9.37 -11.13
CA HIS A 273 14.98 -8.18 -11.26
C HIS A 273 14.32 -8.08 -12.64
N ASP A 274 14.95 -8.64 -13.67
CA ASP A 274 14.46 -8.69 -15.05
C ASP A 274 15.02 -9.92 -15.78
N PRO A 275 14.41 -11.11 -15.58
CA PRO A 275 14.92 -12.36 -16.14
C PRO A 275 14.77 -12.37 -17.66
N LYS A 276 15.84 -12.72 -18.40
CA LYS A 276 15.81 -12.79 -19.88
C LYS A 276 15.21 -14.07 -20.44
N HIS A 277 15.35 -15.19 -19.73
CA HIS A 277 14.90 -16.52 -20.18
C HIS A 277 13.68 -17.03 -19.42
N ARG A 278 12.70 -16.15 -19.21
CA ARG A 278 11.47 -16.34 -18.41
C ARG A 278 10.75 -17.66 -18.72
N ASN A 279 10.55 -17.94 -20.01
CA ASN A 279 9.86 -19.15 -20.46
C ASN A 279 10.58 -20.44 -20.06
N LYS A 280 11.93 -20.45 -20.01
CA LYS A 280 12.72 -21.63 -19.64
C LYS A 280 12.63 -21.95 -18.15
N ILE A 281 12.36 -20.94 -17.33
CA ILE A 281 12.24 -21.06 -15.87
C ILE A 281 10.78 -21.05 -15.40
N GLY A 282 9.82 -21.18 -16.32
CA GLY A 282 8.40 -21.22 -16.00
C GLY A 282 7.82 -19.91 -15.45
N TYR A 283 8.51 -18.78 -15.65
CA TYR A 283 8.08 -17.47 -15.16
C TYR A 283 7.38 -16.66 -16.27
N ALA A 284 6.41 -15.84 -15.88
CA ALA A 284 5.57 -15.09 -16.81
C ALA A 284 6.37 -14.07 -17.65
N ALA A 285 5.97 -13.93 -18.91
CA ALA A 285 6.37 -12.81 -19.75
C ALA A 285 5.80 -11.50 -19.19
N GLN A 286 6.52 -10.39 -19.40
CA GLN A 286 6.02 -9.07 -19.03
C GLN A 286 4.72 -8.78 -19.77
N ILE A 287 3.71 -8.38 -19.01
CA ILE A 287 2.37 -8.11 -19.56
C ILE A 287 2.27 -6.77 -20.29
N VAL A 288 3.24 -5.88 -20.05
CA VAL A 288 3.39 -4.56 -20.68
C VAL A 288 4.87 -4.19 -20.76
N ASP A 289 5.24 -3.37 -21.74
CA ASP A 289 6.53 -2.67 -21.75
C ASP A 289 6.43 -1.37 -20.92
N HIS A 290 7.25 -1.24 -19.89
CA HIS A 290 7.22 -0.10 -18.96
C HIS A 290 7.40 1.25 -19.66
N LYS A 291 8.27 1.36 -20.68
CA LYS A 291 8.54 2.63 -21.36
C LYS A 291 7.32 3.07 -22.18
N VAL A 292 6.72 2.14 -22.91
CA VAL A 292 5.51 2.38 -23.70
C VAL A 292 4.34 2.74 -22.78
N ALA A 293 4.14 1.95 -21.72
CA ALA A 293 3.08 2.16 -20.74
C ALA A 293 3.19 3.52 -20.02
N SER A 294 4.39 3.85 -19.54
CA SER A 294 4.66 5.13 -18.87
C SER A 294 4.32 6.32 -19.77
N LYS A 295 4.69 6.25 -21.05
CA LYS A 295 4.36 7.31 -22.03
C LYS A 295 2.85 7.41 -22.23
N ALA A 296 2.15 6.28 -22.40
CA ALA A 296 0.70 6.27 -22.57
C ALA A 296 -0.01 6.87 -21.34
N PHE A 297 0.41 6.51 -20.12
CA PHE A 297 -0.13 7.07 -18.89
C PHE A 297 0.02 8.59 -18.82
N LEU A 298 1.20 9.14 -19.16
CA LEU A 298 1.42 10.58 -19.16
C LEU A 298 0.44 11.32 -20.06
N GLU A 299 0.19 10.80 -21.26
CA GLU A 299 -0.75 11.41 -22.21
C GLU A 299 -2.20 11.33 -21.71
N VAL A 300 -2.61 10.16 -21.21
CA VAL A 300 -3.96 9.97 -20.64
C VAL A 300 -4.20 10.86 -19.43
N PHE A 301 -3.22 10.96 -18.52
CA PHE A 301 -3.34 11.76 -17.32
C PHE A 301 -3.39 13.25 -17.63
N LYS A 302 -2.49 13.75 -18.50
CA LYS A 302 -2.49 15.15 -18.95
C LYS A 302 -3.83 15.54 -19.58
N LYS A 303 -4.31 14.74 -20.54
CA LYS A 303 -5.61 14.93 -21.17
C LYS A 303 -6.74 14.98 -20.14
N GLY A 304 -6.74 14.08 -19.15
CA GLY A 304 -7.73 14.04 -18.09
C GLY A 304 -7.78 15.32 -17.26
N ILE A 305 -6.63 15.91 -16.94
CA ILE A 305 -6.55 17.16 -16.18
C ILE A 305 -6.57 18.43 -17.04
N GLY A 306 -6.88 18.31 -18.34
CA GLY A 306 -6.98 19.44 -19.26
C GLY A 306 -5.64 20.11 -19.61
N LYS A 307 -4.54 19.35 -19.63
CA LYS A 307 -3.20 19.80 -20.07
C LYS A 307 -2.75 19.05 -21.32
#